data_AF-A0A6J6RPM3-F1
#
_entry.id   AF-A0A6J6RPM3-F1
#
_cell.length_a   1.000
_cell.length_b   1.000
_cell.length_c   1.000
_cell.angle_alpha   90.00
_cell.angle_beta   90.00
_cell.angle_gamma   90.00
#
_symmetry.space_group_name_H-M   'P 1'
#
loop_
_entity.id
_entity.type
_entity.pdbx_description
1 polymer ?
#
loop_
_entity_poly.entity_id
_entity_poly.type
_entity_poly.pdbx_seq_one_letter_code
_entity_poly.pdbx_strand_id
1 'polypeptide(L)'
;MRLKLIGTFALLFALFTPNFASAVDIPLLTWERGRVQEVVLGGSAATGNWVVTLESEGEPTLTFSASRRNASGYLVYTVSIPDDYARGGYVVYAYGDGTPKTKVAAVSVVPRITFEVTKVPKELAWINVLIVFLTATISAFRARKYSFLTFESTQLSPTGLDAYDITNAKSKIAMNFKPYALRIRAISDLRPSLVRYLLLRNGELAHRLSPTLYGILPVIGVLGAFVASVEVDKAKSLAATGVAAFLAIALLGVFDAFSGLIASIAFWTIQFFVGNVSSFRDFIVMFALGVCWVAPGLFTSIYREAAARDLIKPVSYFSGLIEASLVGGLIFYLGQLAINSFLVNISSARSINYLTIVIVAIAIIIRAIVEDLSGKQLTSGTSRFEHETESITIARVSSPETAVALTLIFFSFSYLWTASFGKSVIFALIFAAPYYLLFIAIPEAGLRFMAKLPRNIFLEALIAVGLTWTVYQQISTLPLLSTQKSQVFLICAGIPGLLHALYSAMCDSAERKGIITS
;
A
#
# COMPACT_ATOMS: atom_id res chain seq x y z
N MET A 1 -64.68 -7.36 13.44
CA MET A 1 -64.27 -8.53 14.26
C MET A 1 -63.64 -9.70 13.46
N ARG A 2 -63.69 -9.74 12.12
CA ARG A 2 -63.18 -10.86 11.31
C ARG A 2 -61.67 -10.86 10.98
N LEU A 3 -60.97 -9.72 11.03
CA LEU A 3 -59.52 -9.68 10.71
C LEU A 3 -58.61 -10.19 11.85
N LYS A 4 -59.05 -10.06 13.11
CA LYS A 4 -58.24 -10.52 14.26
C LYS A 4 -58.23 -12.05 14.40
N LEU A 5 -59.32 -12.73 14.00
CA LEU A 5 -59.42 -14.19 14.10
C LEU A 5 -58.53 -14.93 13.08
N ILE A 6 -58.36 -14.37 11.87
CA ILE A 6 -57.50 -14.93 10.82
C ILE A 6 -56.02 -14.76 11.19
N GLY A 7 -55.66 -13.62 11.78
CA GLY A 7 -54.30 -13.38 12.28
C GLY A 7 -53.91 -14.33 13.41
N THR A 8 -54.84 -14.66 14.32
CA THR A 8 -54.58 -15.61 15.42
C THR A 8 -54.47 -17.05 14.93
N PHE A 9 -55.25 -17.46 13.91
CA PHE A 9 -55.12 -18.80 13.32
C PHE A 9 -53.84 -18.97 12.50
N ALA A 10 -53.38 -17.94 11.78
CA ALA A 10 -52.09 -17.96 11.07
C ALA A 10 -50.90 -18.03 12.05
N LEU A 11 -51.00 -17.35 13.20
CA LEU A 11 -49.98 -17.40 14.25
C LEU A 11 -49.96 -18.76 14.98
N LEU A 12 -51.12 -19.38 15.21
CA LEU A 12 -51.23 -20.72 15.80
C LEU A 12 -50.77 -21.82 14.82
N PHE A 13 -50.98 -21.65 13.51
CA PHE A 13 -50.46 -22.57 12.50
C PHE A 13 -48.92 -22.47 12.40
N ALA A 14 -48.34 -21.28 12.58
CA ALA A 14 -46.89 -21.09 12.63
C ALA A 14 -46.23 -21.61 13.92
N LEU A 15 -46.98 -21.70 15.03
CA LEU A 15 -46.48 -22.14 16.33
C LEU A 15 -46.60 -23.66 16.57
N PHE A 16 -47.43 -24.36 15.79
CA PHE A 16 -47.68 -25.81 15.94
C PHE A 16 -47.32 -26.66 14.72
N THR A 17 -46.64 -26.10 13.70
CA THR A 17 -46.00 -26.96 12.69
C THR A 17 -44.84 -27.70 13.34
N PRO A 18 -44.87 -29.04 13.46
CA PRO A 18 -43.69 -29.79 13.84
C PRO A 18 -42.59 -29.50 12.81
N ASN A 19 -41.47 -28.92 13.26
CA ASN A 19 -40.23 -28.90 12.49
C ASN A 19 -39.75 -30.35 12.36
N PHE A 20 -40.32 -31.07 11.41
CA PHE A 20 -39.73 -32.30 10.91
C PHE A 20 -38.52 -31.90 10.07
N ALA A 21 -37.36 -31.77 10.71
CA ALA A 21 -36.09 -31.94 10.03
C ALA A 21 -35.95 -33.44 9.75
N SER A 22 -36.40 -33.88 8.57
CA SER A 22 -36.14 -35.21 8.05
C SER A 22 -35.41 -35.10 6.72
N ALA A 23 -34.45 -36.02 6.53
CA ALA A 23 -33.46 -36.11 5.45
C ALA A 23 -32.47 -34.92 5.37
N VAL A 24 -31.28 -35.11 5.95
CA VAL A 24 -30.14 -34.20 5.78
C VAL A 24 -29.62 -34.33 4.36
N ASP A 25 -30.14 -33.53 3.44
CA ASP A 25 -29.43 -33.23 2.20
C ASP A 25 -28.13 -32.52 2.58
N ILE A 26 -27.01 -33.22 2.44
CA ILE A 26 -25.69 -32.63 2.64
C ILE A 26 -25.55 -31.49 1.62
N PRO A 27 -25.36 -30.24 2.05
CA PRO A 27 -25.33 -29.12 1.13
C PRO A 27 -24.13 -29.26 0.18
N LEU A 28 -24.36 -29.06 -1.12
CA LEU A 28 -23.31 -28.93 -2.12
C LEU A 28 -22.90 -27.46 -2.22
N LEU A 29 -21.67 -27.17 -1.78
CA LEU A 29 -21.10 -25.83 -1.79
C LEU A 29 -20.10 -25.70 -2.95
N THR A 30 -19.96 -24.50 -3.49
CA THR A 30 -18.92 -24.17 -4.47
C THR A 30 -17.89 -23.26 -3.82
N TRP A 31 -16.65 -23.72 -3.70
CA TRP A 31 -15.56 -22.98 -3.06
C TRP A 31 -14.47 -22.63 -4.06
N GLU A 32 -14.00 -21.40 -4.00
CA GLU A 32 -12.92 -20.93 -4.85
C GLU A 32 -11.57 -21.09 -4.13
N ARG A 33 -10.55 -21.48 -4.90
CA ARG A 33 -9.15 -21.40 -4.49
C ARG A 33 -8.74 -19.96 -4.14
N GLY A 34 -7.67 -19.80 -3.36
CA GLY A 34 -7.10 -18.49 -3.04
C GLY A 34 -8.03 -17.61 -2.20
N ARG A 35 -8.96 -18.21 -1.47
CA ARG A 35 -9.92 -17.54 -0.59
C ARG A 35 -10.01 -18.24 0.76
N VAL A 36 -10.44 -17.49 1.76
CA VAL A 36 -10.88 -18.06 3.03
C VAL A 36 -12.30 -18.60 2.84
N GLN A 37 -12.47 -19.88 3.11
CA GLN A 37 -13.76 -20.56 3.14
C GLN A 37 -14.15 -20.85 4.59
N GLU A 38 -15.46 -20.79 4.85
CA GLU A 38 -15.96 -20.75 6.22
C GLU A 38 -17.15 -21.67 6.39
N VAL A 39 -17.18 -22.37 7.53
CA VAL A 39 -18.30 -23.21 7.95
C VAL A 39 -18.68 -22.79 9.36
N VAL A 40 -19.96 -22.52 9.59
CA VAL A 40 -20.49 -22.19 10.91
C VAL A 40 -21.07 -23.45 11.52
N LEU A 41 -20.54 -23.84 12.67
CA LEU A 41 -21.06 -24.96 13.46
C LEU A 41 -21.59 -24.44 14.79
N GLY A 42 -22.75 -24.93 15.21
CA GLY A 42 -23.44 -24.48 16.41
C GLY A 42 -24.33 -25.54 17.03
N GLY A 43 -24.75 -25.29 18.27
CA GLY A 43 -25.65 -26.14 19.04
C GLY A 43 -25.07 -26.54 20.41
N SER A 44 -25.92 -27.12 21.27
CA SER A 44 -25.56 -27.65 22.60
C SER A 44 -24.46 -28.72 22.59
N ALA A 45 -24.09 -29.23 21.42
CA ALA A 45 -23.02 -30.20 21.18
C ALA A 45 -21.64 -29.59 20.85
N ALA A 46 -21.52 -28.25 20.77
CA ALA A 46 -20.22 -27.57 20.62
C ALA A 46 -19.35 -27.65 21.90
N THR A 47 -19.61 -28.58 22.82
CA THR A 47 -18.83 -28.81 24.03
C THR A 47 -17.50 -29.53 23.78
N GLY A 48 -17.36 -30.21 22.63
CA GLY A 48 -16.11 -30.90 22.25
C GLY A 48 -15.16 -30.02 21.44
N ASN A 49 -13.86 -30.29 21.53
CA ASN A 49 -12.83 -29.81 20.62
C ASN A 49 -13.05 -30.38 19.21
N TRP A 50 -14.04 -29.88 18.48
CA TRP A 50 -14.32 -30.38 17.13
C TRP A 50 -13.18 -29.99 16.20
N VAL A 51 -12.64 -30.98 15.49
CA VAL A 51 -11.71 -30.79 14.40
C VAL A 51 -12.52 -30.89 13.12
N VAL A 52 -12.40 -29.85 12.28
CA VAL A 52 -13.07 -29.78 10.98
C VAL A 52 -12.01 -29.88 9.90
N THR A 53 -12.22 -30.75 8.90
CA THR A 53 -11.28 -31.03 7.82
C THR A 53 -11.97 -31.00 6.46
N LEU A 54 -11.24 -30.61 5.41
CA LEU A 54 -11.62 -30.74 4.02
C LEU A 54 -10.80 -31.87 3.40
N GLU A 55 -11.48 -32.88 2.87
CA GLU A 55 -10.84 -34.11 2.41
C GLU A 55 -11.37 -34.54 1.04
N SER A 56 -10.47 -35.11 0.23
CA SER A 56 -10.78 -35.86 -0.98
C SER A 56 -9.75 -36.99 -1.14
N GLU A 57 -10.09 -38.00 -1.92
CA GLU A 57 -9.25 -39.18 -2.10
C GLU A 57 -7.97 -38.82 -2.86
N GLY A 58 -6.79 -39.10 -2.27
CA GLY A 58 -5.49 -38.83 -2.89
C GLY A 58 -4.98 -37.38 -2.78
N GLU A 59 -5.75 -36.48 -2.19
CA GLU A 59 -5.39 -35.05 -2.06
C GLU A 59 -5.01 -34.69 -0.61
N PRO A 60 -4.14 -33.68 -0.39
CA PRO A 60 -3.74 -33.27 0.94
C PRO A 60 -4.93 -32.70 1.73
N THR A 61 -5.14 -33.21 2.94
CA THR A 61 -6.21 -32.76 3.85
C THR A 61 -5.96 -31.35 4.36
N LEU A 62 -6.96 -30.48 4.29
CA LEU A 62 -6.89 -29.15 4.91
C LEU A 62 -7.64 -29.13 6.23
N THR A 63 -6.99 -28.67 7.30
CA THR A 63 -7.61 -28.53 8.62
C THR A 63 -8.07 -27.09 8.85
N PHE A 64 -9.29 -26.93 9.37
CA PHE A 64 -9.87 -25.63 9.64
C PHE A 64 -9.37 -25.09 10.99
N SER A 65 -9.24 -23.76 11.08
CA SER A 65 -9.00 -23.05 12.34
C SER A 65 -10.32 -22.55 12.92
N ALA A 66 -10.53 -22.79 14.22
CA ALA A 66 -11.72 -22.35 14.93
C ALA A 66 -11.59 -20.90 15.46
N SER A 67 -12.69 -20.14 15.41
CA SER A 67 -12.79 -18.84 16.10
C SER A 67 -12.95 -18.99 17.61
N ARG A 68 -12.92 -17.86 18.34
CA ARG A 68 -13.49 -17.81 19.70
C ARG A 68 -14.99 -18.12 19.64
N ARG A 69 -15.54 -18.66 20.73
CA ARG A 69 -16.98 -18.93 20.85
C ARG A 69 -17.76 -17.63 20.98
N ASN A 70 -18.87 -17.49 20.27
CA ASN A 70 -19.78 -16.35 20.48
C ASN A 70 -20.69 -16.55 21.69
N ALA A 71 -21.40 -15.49 22.12
CA ALA A 71 -22.30 -15.54 23.28
C ALA A 71 -23.42 -16.59 23.15
N SER A 72 -23.79 -16.96 21.92
CA SER A 72 -24.82 -17.96 21.62
C SER A 72 -24.25 -19.37 21.42
N GLY A 73 -22.96 -19.60 21.66
CA GLY A 73 -22.33 -20.92 21.61
C GLY A 73 -21.80 -21.39 20.24
N TYR A 74 -21.85 -20.55 19.21
CA TYR A 74 -21.39 -20.88 17.85
C TYR A 74 -19.89 -20.63 17.66
N LEU A 75 -19.30 -21.40 16.75
CA LEU A 75 -17.92 -21.28 16.28
C LEU A 75 -17.91 -21.13 14.76
N VAL A 76 -17.03 -20.28 14.25
CA VAL A 76 -16.75 -20.15 12.82
C VAL A 76 -15.44 -20.88 12.55
N TYR A 77 -15.51 -21.93 11.74
CA TYR A 77 -14.35 -22.68 11.26
C TYR A 77 -13.92 -22.10 9.92
N THR A 78 -12.65 -21.73 9.80
CA THR A 78 -12.12 -21.11 8.59
C THR A 78 -10.96 -21.89 8.02
N VAL A 79 -10.88 -22.03 6.70
CA VAL A 79 -9.75 -22.64 5.99
C VAL A 79 -9.34 -21.74 4.81
N SER A 80 -8.05 -21.55 4.62
CA SER A 80 -7.53 -20.87 3.43
C SER A 80 -7.18 -21.92 2.39
N ILE A 81 -7.88 -21.95 1.26
CA ILE A 81 -7.57 -22.89 0.17
C ILE A 81 -6.43 -22.30 -0.67
N PRO A 82 -5.29 -23.00 -0.82
CA PRO A 82 -4.19 -22.53 -1.67
C PRO A 82 -4.58 -22.34 -3.14
N ASP A 83 -3.87 -21.46 -3.86
CA ASP A 83 -4.11 -21.16 -5.28
C ASP A 83 -3.86 -22.38 -6.20
N ASP A 84 -3.00 -23.30 -5.78
CA ASP A 84 -2.60 -24.53 -6.48
C ASP A 84 -3.39 -25.78 -6.06
N TYR A 85 -4.19 -25.71 -4.98
CA TYR A 85 -4.92 -26.84 -4.39
C TYR A 85 -5.87 -27.55 -5.35
N ALA A 86 -5.77 -28.87 -5.59
CA ALA A 86 -6.48 -29.58 -6.67
C ALA A 86 -7.99 -29.25 -6.79
N ARG A 87 -8.48 -29.15 -8.02
CA ARG A 87 -9.91 -28.87 -8.29
C ARG A 87 -10.69 -30.17 -8.20
N GLY A 88 -11.98 -30.08 -7.88
CA GLY A 88 -12.88 -31.23 -7.90
C GLY A 88 -13.75 -31.32 -6.66
N GLY A 89 -14.30 -32.52 -6.42
CA GLY A 89 -15.16 -32.80 -5.29
C GLY A 89 -14.36 -33.09 -4.01
N TYR A 90 -14.77 -32.44 -2.93
CA TYR A 90 -14.26 -32.61 -1.57
C TYR A 90 -15.44 -32.76 -0.61
N VAL A 91 -15.16 -33.24 0.59
CA VAL A 91 -16.13 -33.36 1.68
C VAL A 91 -15.58 -32.69 2.92
N VAL A 92 -16.41 -31.87 3.56
CA VAL A 92 -16.12 -31.32 4.89
C VAL A 92 -16.55 -32.32 5.93
N TYR A 93 -15.61 -32.72 6.76
CA TYR A 93 -15.85 -33.59 7.90
C TYR A 93 -15.71 -32.82 9.20
N ALA A 94 -16.51 -33.18 10.19
CA ALA A 94 -16.34 -32.76 11.57
C ALA A 94 -16.30 -33.99 12.48
N TYR A 95 -15.38 -33.99 13.43
CA TYR A 95 -15.27 -35.01 14.47
C TYR A 95 -14.74 -34.38 15.76
N GLY A 96 -15.13 -34.93 16.90
CA GLY A 96 -14.65 -34.53 18.23
C GLY A 96 -14.19 -35.73 19.03
N ASP A 97 -13.70 -35.50 20.24
CA ASP A 97 -13.23 -36.56 21.12
C ASP A 97 -14.34 -37.60 21.37
N GLY A 98 -14.12 -38.82 20.87
CA GLY A 98 -15.05 -39.95 21.03
C GLY A 98 -16.30 -39.92 20.14
N THR A 99 -16.44 -38.98 19.19
CA THR A 99 -17.58 -38.93 18.26
C THR A 99 -17.20 -39.42 16.85
N PRO A 100 -18.10 -40.13 16.15
CA PRO A 100 -17.84 -40.60 14.80
C PRO A 100 -17.74 -39.42 13.82
N LYS A 101 -16.88 -39.59 12.82
CA LYS A 101 -16.65 -38.62 11.76
C LYS A 101 -17.92 -38.37 10.96
N THR A 102 -18.42 -37.14 11.03
CA THR A 102 -19.70 -36.75 10.43
C THR A 102 -19.47 -35.90 9.20
N LYS A 103 -20.19 -36.19 8.11
CA LYS A 103 -20.19 -35.38 6.89
C LYS A 103 -21.02 -34.12 7.11
N VAL A 104 -20.39 -32.96 6.96
CA VAL A 104 -21.03 -31.65 7.17
C VAL A 104 -21.49 -31.03 5.86
N ALA A 105 -20.66 -31.12 4.81
CA ALA A 105 -20.96 -30.54 3.50
C ALA A 105 -20.17 -31.28 2.40
N ALA A 106 -20.70 -31.29 1.19
CA ALA A 106 -19.95 -31.63 -0.02
C ALA A 106 -19.51 -30.32 -0.68
N VAL A 107 -18.29 -30.26 -1.20
CA VAL A 107 -17.68 -29.04 -1.73
C VAL A 107 -17.12 -29.31 -3.11
N SER A 108 -17.46 -28.48 -4.09
CA SER A 108 -16.77 -28.40 -5.37
C SER A 108 -15.75 -27.28 -5.32
N VAL A 109 -14.46 -27.62 -5.38
CA VAL A 109 -13.36 -26.63 -5.44
C VAL A 109 -13.12 -26.22 -6.89
N VAL A 110 -13.34 -24.93 -7.17
CA VAL A 110 -13.27 -24.30 -8.49
C VAL A 110 -12.16 -23.24 -8.53
N PRO A 111 -11.66 -22.85 -9.73
CA PRO A 111 -10.68 -21.78 -9.83
C PRO A 111 -11.23 -20.45 -9.29
N ARG A 112 -10.34 -19.60 -8.76
CA ARG A 112 -10.69 -18.24 -8.35
C ARG A 112 -11.09 -17.42 -9.56
N ILE A 113 -12.30 -16.88 -9.54
CA ILE A 113 -12.82 -16.08 -10.66
C ILE A 113 -12.47 -14.61 -10.41
N THR A 114 -12.86 -14.07 -9.25
CA THR A 114 -12.57 -12.69 -8.85
C THR A 114 -11.65 -12.64 -7.62
N PHE A 115 -10.80 -11.62 -7.53
CA PHE A 115 -10.02 -11.35 -6.32
C PHE A 115 -10.71 -10.27 -5.48
N GLU A 116 -11.43 -10.71 -4.45
CA GLU A 116 -12.05 -9.81 -3.47
C GLU A 116 -11.21 -9.80 -2.19
N VAL A 117 -10.44 -8.74 -1.99
CA VAL A 117 -9.52 -8.65 -0.84
C VAL A 117 -10.22 -8.74 0.51
N THR A 118 -11.51 -8.38 0.59
CA THR A 118 -12.32 -8.50 1.81
C THR A 118 -12.64 -9.95 2.18
N LYS A 119 -12.55 -10.89 1.23
CA LYS A 119 -12.64 -12.34 1.47
C LYS A 119 -11.27 -12.99 1.76
N VAL A 120 -10.20 -12.18 1.78
CA VAL A 120 -8.84 -12.61 2.18
C VAL A 120 -8.30 -11.63 3.23
N PRO A 121 -8.82 -11.66 4.47
CA PRO A 121 -8.55 -10.62 5.48
C PRO A 121 -7.06 -10.38 5.76
N LYS A 122 -6.22 -11.42 5.64
CA LYS A 122 -4.77 -11.33 5.81
C LYS A 122 -4.10 -10.43 4.77
N GLU A 123 -4.50 -10.53 3.50
CA GLU A 123 -3.96 -9.70 2.43
C GLU A 123 -4.43 -8.25 2.55
N LEU A 124 -5.69 -8.05 2.95
CA LEU A 124 -6.21 -6.73 3.33
C LEU A 124 -5.40 -6.10 4.47
N ALA A 125 -5.04 -6.91 5.47
CA ALA A 125 -4.24 -6.47 6.60
C ALA A 125 -2.86 -5.97 6.16
N TRP A 126 -2.18 -6.69 5.27
CA TRP A 126 -0.89 -6.26 4.75
C TRP A 126 -0.96 -4.94 3.98
N ILE A 127 -1.98 -4.74 3.14
CA ILE A 127 -2.18 -3.46 2.43
C ILE A 127 -2.36 -2.31 3.42
N ASN A 128 -3.21 -2.48 4.44
CA ASN A 128 -3.45 -1.43 5.44
C ASN A 128 -2.24 -1.20 6.35
N VAL A 129 -1.49 -2.25 6.68
CA VAL A 129 -0.22 -2.16 7.41
C VAL A 129 0.77 -1.27 6.65
N LEU A 130 0.89 -1.41 5.32
CA LEU A 130 1.72 -0.51 4.53
C LEU A 130 1.22 0.93 4.59
N ILE A 131 -0.09 1.16 4.45
CA ILE A 131 -0.64 2.53 4.54
C ILE A 131 -0.28 3.15 5.90
N VAL A 132 -0.49 2.43 7.00
CA VAL A 132 -0.13 2.89 8.35
C VAL A 132 1.36 3.15 8.47
N PHE A 133 2.21 2.28 7.92
CA PHE A 133 3.67 2.45 7.90
C PHE A 133 4.06 3.77 7.20
N LEU A 134 3.54 4.02 6.00
CA LEU A 134 3.82 5.23 5.23
C LEU A 134 3.27 6.49 5.94
N THR A 135 2.08 6.40 6.52
CA THR A 135 1.49 7.49 7.31
C THR A 135 2.32 7.81 8.55
N ALA A 136 2.77 6.81 9.30
CA ALA A 136 3.65 6.97 10.45
C ALA A 136 5.03 7.55 10.07
N THR A 137 5.54 7.17 8.90
CA THR A 137 6.77 7.77 8.34
C THR A 137 6.56 9.28 8.11
N ILE A 138 5.49 9.65 7.40
CA ILE A 138 5.19 11.06 7.07
C ILE A 138 4.90 11.89 8.34
N SER A 139 4.23 11.33 9.34
CA SER A 139 3.97 12.06 10.59
C SER A 139 5.24 12.29 11.42
N ALA A 140 6.18 11.35 11.41
CA ALA A 140 7.45 11.49 12.10
C ALA A 140 8.37 12.57 11.48
N PHE A 141 8.26 12.82 10.17
CA PHE A 141 8.99 13.91 9.49
C PHE A 141 8.71 15.31 10.05
N ARG A 142 7.65 15.46 10.84
CA ARG A 142 7.33 16.71 11.54
C ARG A 142 8.35 17.06 12.62
N ALA A 143 9.05 16.08 13.19
CA ALA A 143 10.02 16.33 14.25
C ALA A 143 11.15 17.23 13.75
N ARG A 144 11.68 18.11 14.62
CA ARG A 144 12.72 19.09 14.26
C ARG A 144 13.96 18.44 13.65
N LYS A 145 14.30 17.25 14.14
CA LYS A 145 15.42 16.45 13.63
C LYS A 145 15.38 16.24 12.10
N TYR A 146 14.19 16.18 11.51
CA TYR A 146 13.99 15.95 10.08
C TYR A 146 13.48 17.18 9.32
N SER A 147 13.32 18.33 9.99
CA SER A 147 12.72 19.52 9.37
C SER A 147 13.65 20.23 8.40
N PHE A 148 14.96 19.96 8.45
CA PHE A 148 15.94 20.55 7.54
C PHE A 148 16.65 19.46 6.75
N LEU A 149 16.43 19.46 5.43
CA LEU A 149 17.06 18.53 4.49
C LEU A 149 17.94 19.31 3.53
N THR A 150 19.15 18.80 3.30
CA THR A 150 20.11 19.37 2.36
C THR A 150 20.84 18.28 1.59
N PHE A 151 21.24 18.59 0.37
CA PHE A 151 22.19 17.78 -0.40
C PHE A 151 22.97 18.66 -1.38
N GLU A 152 24.15 18.18 -1.78
CA GLU A 152 24.94 18.82 -2.83
C GLU A 152 24.41 18.43 -4.21
N SER A 153 23.93 19.43 -4.95
CA SER A 153 23.45 19.29 -6.31
C SER A 153 24.54 19.66 -7.31
N THR A 154 24.65 18.85 -8.35
CA THR A 154 25.49 19.17 -9.53
C THR A 154 24.66 19.65 -10.71
N GLN A 155 23.33 19.70 -10.56
CA GLN A 155 22.38 20.13 -11.57
C GLN A 155 22.44 21.65 -11.74
N LEU A 156 22.30 22.14 -12.97
CA LEU A 156 22.21 23.58 -13.22
C LEU A 156 20.95 24.17 -12.59
N SER A 157 21.09 25.34 -11.96
CA SER A 157 19.95 26.15 -11.52
C SER A 157 19.25 26.80 -12.72
N PRO A 158 17.98 27.22 -12.58
CA PRO A 158 17.27 27.94 -13.64
C PRO A 158 18.05 29.18 -14.14
N THR A 159 18.71 29.90 -13.24
CA THR A 159 19.56 31.05 -13.57
C THR A 159 20.82 30.64 -14.33
N GLY A 160 21.44 29.50 -13.97
CA GLY A 160 22.54 28.92 -14.73
C GLY A 160 22.12 28.44 -16.14
N LEU A 161 20.84 28.12 -16.31
CA LEU A 161 20.28 27.75 -17.61
C LEU A 161 20.16 28.95 -18.57
N ASP A 162 19.86 30.14 -18.05
CA ASP A 162 19.71 31.36 -18.83
C ASP A 162 21.06 31.90 -19.36
N ALA A 163 22.17 31.52 -18.73
CA ALA A 163 23.51 31.79 -19.22
C ALA A 163 23.87 30.96 -20.47
N TYR A 164 23.19 29.84 -20.70
CA TYR A 164 23.32 29.06 -21.92
C TYR A 164 22.40 29.63 -23.00
N ASP A 165 22.97 30.09 -24.11
CA ASP A 165 22.20 30.63 -25.24
C ASP A 165 21.42 29.51 -25.98
N ILE A 166 20.27 29.14 -25.43
CA ILE A 166 19.31 28.20 -26.03
C ILE A 166 18.53 28.83 -27.18
N THR A 167 18.68 30.15 -27.43
CA THR A 167 17.91 30.88 -28.45
C THR A 167 18.41 30.59 -29.87
N ASN A 168 19.65 30.12 -30.02
CA ASN A 168 20.15 29.61 -31.30
C ASN A 168 19.66 28.18 -31.59
N ALA A 169 18.35 28.07 -31.82
CA ALA A 169 17.57 26.82 -31.89
C ALA A 169 18.00 25.83 -32.99
N LYS A 170 18.93 26.20 -33.88
CA LYS A 170 19.42 25.40 -35.02
C LYS A 170 20.74 24.68 -34.76
N SER A 171 21.43 24.94 -33.64
CA SER A 171 22.66 24.21 -33.29
C SER A 171 22.33 22.79 -32.80
N LYS A 172 23.09 21.79 -33.27
CA LYS A 172 23.01 20.39 -32.78
C LYS A 172 23.25 20.29 -31.28
N ILE A 173 24.08 21.17 -30.73
CA ILE A 173 24.36 21.29 -29.29
C ILE A 173 23.12 21.81 -28.55
N ALA A 174 22.48 22.86 -29.07
CA ALA A 174 21.26 23.40 -28.49
C ALA A 174 20.11 22.37 -28.51
N MET A 175 19.95 21.60 -29.59
CA MET A 175 18.94 20.52 -29.65
C MET A 175 19.18 19.41 -28.62
N ASN A 176 20.43 18.98 -28.42
CA ASN A 176 20.77 17.95 -27.43
C ASN A 176 20.56 18.44 -25.99
N PHE A 177 20.64 19.75 -25.75
CA PHE A 177 20.45 20.36 -24.44
C PHE A 177 18.96 20.66 -24.13
N LYS A 178 18.07 20.69 -25.12
CA LYS A 178 16.63 20.96 -24.90
C LYS A 178 15.95 20.02 -23.91
N PRO A 179 16.12 18.67 -23.95
CA PRO A 179 15.50 17.78 -22.97
C PRO A 179 15.94 18.09 -21.53
N TYR A 180 17.23 18.42 -21.37
CA TYR A 180 17.81 18.86 -20.09
C TYR A 180 17.17 20.16 -19.58
N ALA A 181 17.10 21.17 -20.44
CA ALA A 181 16.47 22.46 -20.15
C ALA A 181 14.98 22.33 -19.78
N LEU A 182 14.22 21.51 -20.51
CA LEU A 182 12.81 21.27 -20.23
C LEU A 182 12.62 20.61 -18.86
N ARG A 183 13.47 19.66 -18.50
CA ARG A 183 13.41 18.99 -17.20
C ARG A 183 13.66 19.96 -16.05
N ILE A 184 14.71 20.77 -16.13
CA ILE A 184 15.02 21.75 -15.07
C ILE A 184 13.85 22.70 -14.88
N ARG A 185 13.32 23.27 -15.98
CA ARG A 185 12.16 24.17 -15.93
C ARG A 185 10.93 23.51 -15.32
N ALA A 186 10.61 22.29 -15.77
CA ALA A 186 9.46 21.54 -15.26
C ALA A 186 9.55 21.27 -13.76
N ILE A 187 10.75 21.02 -13.21
CA ILE A 187 10.94 20.80 -11.78
C ILE A 187 10.98 22.13 -11.00
N SER A 188 11.60 23.18 -11.56
CA SER A 188 11.69 24.49 -10.91
C SER A 188 10.34 25.18 -10.78
N ASP A 189 9.42 24.93 -11.72
CA ASP A 189 8.06 25.46 -11.71
C ASP A 189 7.19 24.83 -10.61
N LEU A 190 7.62 23.69 -10.03
CA LEU A 190 6.94 23.11 -8.88
C LEU A 190 7.13 23.98 -7.64
N ARG A 191 6.06 24.12 -6.86
CA ARG A 191 6.12 24.80 -5.55
C ARG A 191 7.16 24.13 -4.65
N PRO A 192 7.94 24.91 -3.86
CA PRO A 192 8.86 24.36 -2.86
C PRO A 192 8.13 23.38 -1.95
N SER A 193 8.54 22.11 -1.99
CA SER A 193 7.86 21.01 -1.31
C SER A 193 8.81 19.82 -1.15
N LEU A 194 8.49 18.92 -0.22
CA LEU A 194 9.25 17.68 -0.04
C LEU A 194 9.29 16.86 -1.34
N VAL A 195 8.18 16.82 -2.10
CA VAL A 195 8.13 16.11 -3.38
C VAL A 195 9.11 16.73 -4.38
N ARG A 196 9.11 18.05 -4.57
CA ARG A 196 10.09 18.72 -5.45
C ARG A 196 11.52 18.42 -5.03
N TYR A 197 11.82 18.56 -3.75
CA TYR A 197 13.15 18.26 -3.20
C TYR A 197 13.56 16.81 -3.50
N LEU A 198 12.67 15.85 -3.27
CA LEU A 198 12.94 14.44 -3.55
C LEU A 198 13.10 14.16 -5.06
N LEU A 199 12.35 14.83 -5.94
CA LEU A 199 12.51 14.69 -7.39
C LEU A 199 13.89 15.18 -7.86
N LEU A 200 14.36 16.31 -7.34
CA LEU A 200 15.72 16.82 -7.60
C LEU A 200 16.78 15.85 -7.07
N ARG A 201 16.66 15.45 -5.79
CA ARG A 201 17.57 14.51 -5.13
C ARG A 201 17.65 13.18 -5.87
N ASN A 202 16.52 12.64 -6.32
CA ASN A 202 16.48 11.34 -6.99
C ASN A 202 17.18 11.38 -8.36
N GLY A 203 17.05 12.49 -9.08
CA GLY A 203 17.65 12.68 -10.40
C GLY A 203 19.17 12.91 -10.37
N GLU A 204 19.73 13.23 -9.21
CA GLU A 204 21.14 13.59 -9.06
C GLU A 204 22.10 12.48 -9.52
N LEU A 205 21.78 11.21 -9.26
CA LEU A 205 22.57 10.09 -9.77
C LEU A 205 22.63 10.09 -11.30
N ALA A 206 21.49 10.23 -11.97
CA ALA A 206 21.44 10.26 -13.42
C ALA A 206 22.22 11.45 -13.97
N HIS A 207 22.15 12.60 -13.30
CA HIS A 207 22.91 13.81 -13.65
C HIS A 207 24.41 13.58 -13.60
N ARG A 208 24.90 13.04 -12.48
CA ARG A 208 26.34 12.75 -12.25
C ARG A 208 26.89 11.74 -13.24
N LEU A 209 26.10 10.73 -13.62
CA LEU A 209 26.48 9.76 -14.62
C LEU A 209 26.56 10.40 -16.01
N SER A 210 25.55 11.18 -16.40
CA SER A 210 25.54 11.96 -17.63
C SER A 210 24.41 13.00 -17.63
N PRO A 211 24.72 14.30 -17.84
CA PRO A 211 23.68 15.33 -18.02
C PRO A 211 22.73 15.01 -19.19
N THR A 212 23.24 14.40 -20.26
CA THR A 212 22.42 13.96 -21.39
C THR A 212 21.45 12.86 -20.99
N LEU A 213 21.90 11.87 -20.21
CA LEU A 213 21.03 10.82 -19.68
C LEU A 213 19.93 11.42 -18.80
N TYR A 214 20.30 12.30 -17.87
CA TYR A 214 19.36 13.04 -17.01
C TYR A 214 18.27 13.78 -17.81
N GLY A 215 18.65 14.46 -18.90
CA GLY A 215 17.69 15.15 -19.76
C GLY A 215 16.78 14.23 -20.57
N ILE A 216 17.27 13.06 -20.99
CA ILE A 216 16.52 12.14 -21.89
C ILE A 216 15.65 11.13 -21.12
N LEU A 217 15.97 10.79 -19.87
CA LEU A 217 15.20 9.80 -19.08
C LEU A 217 13.68 10.06 -19.04
N PRO A 218 13.18 11.31 -18.92
CA PRO A 218 11.74 11.56 -18.97
C PRO A 218 11.10 11.14 -20.30
N VAL A 219 11.82 11.31 -21.42
CA VAL A 219 11.39 10.85 -22.75
C VAL A 219 11.37 9.32 -22.81
N ILE A 220 12.37 8.66 -22.22
CA ILE A 220 12.38 7.19 -22.06
C ILE A 220 11.16 6.76 -21.22
N GLY A 221 10.78 7.52 -20.20
CA GLY A 221 9.55 7.31 -19.43
C GLY A 221 8.29 7.35 -20.28
N VAL A 222 8.15 8.34 -21.17
CA VAL A 222 7.03 8.42 -22.12
C VAL A 222 7.00 7.21 -23.06
N LEU A 223 8.15 6.80 -23.60
CA LEU A 223 8.25 5.61 -24.46
C LEU A 223 7.89 4.33 -23.70
N GLY A 224 8.38 4.19 -22.47
CA GLY A 224 8.04 3.07 -21.59
C GLY A 224 6.54 3.00 -21.30
N ALA A 225 5.90 4.16 -21.05
CA ALA A 225 4.46 4.26 -20.85
C ALA A 225 3.65 3.89 -22.11
N PHE A 226 4.15 4.22 -23.30
CA PHE A 226 3.57 3.78 -24.56
C PHE A 226 3.66 2.25 -24.71
N VAL A 227 4.82 1.65 -24.45
CA VAL A 227 5.00 0.19 -24.49
C VAL A 227 4.08 -0.50 -23.48
N ALA A 228 4.02 -0.01 -22.24
CA ALA A 228 3.11 -0.56 -21.24
C ALA A 228 1.65 -0.46 -21.67
N SER A 229 1.25 0.65 -22.32
CA SER A 229 -0.10 0.80 -22.86
C SER A 229 -0.42 -0.22 -23.94
N VAL A 230 0.52 -0.46 -24.87
CA VAL A 230 0.39 -1.50 -25.90
C VAL A 230 0.24 -2.88 -25.28
N GLU A 231 0.96 -3.18 -24.20
CA GLU A 231 0.80 -4.46 -23.47
C GLU A 231 -0.58 -4.57 -22.79
N VAL A 232 -1.13 -3.46 -22.27
CA VAL A 232 -2.51 -3.44 -21.76
C VAL A 232 -3.51 -3.75 -22.85
N ASP A 233 -3.38 -3.12 -24.02
CA ASP A 233 -4.29 -3.31 -25.14
C ASP A 233 -4.24 -4.74 -25.70
N LYS A 234 -3.02 -5.32 -25.83
CA LYS A 234 -2.86 -6.73 -26.20
C LYS A 234 -3.54 -7.68 -25.22
N ALA A 235 -3.48 -7.36 -23.92
CA ALA A 235 -4.15 -8.11 -22.87
C ALA A 235 -5.67 -7.85 -22.80
N LYS A 236 -6.19 -6.88 -23.55
CA LYS A 236 -7.58 -6.38 -23.57
C LYS A 236 -8.10 -5.80 -22.25
N SER A 237 -7.31 -5.83 -21.19
CA SER A 237 -7.62 -5.18 -19.92
C SER A 237 -6.36 -5.01 -19.09
N LEU A 238 -6.36 -3.96 -18.25
CA LEU A 238 -5.33 -3.72 -17.25
C LEU A 238 -5.20 -4.89 -16.26
N ALA A 239 -6.29 -5.63 -16.09
CA ALA A 239 -6.42 -6.74 -15.18
C ALA A 239 -5.74 -8.02 -15.68
N ALA A 240 -5.62 -8.18 -16.99
CA ALA A 240 -4.99 -9.33 -17.63
C ALA A 240 -3.51 -9.07 -18.00
N THR A 241 -3.04 -7.83 -17.91
CA THR A 241 -1.65 -7.47 -18.26
C THR A 241 -0.65 -8.08 -17.27
N GLY A 242 0.40 -8.70 -17.80
CA GLY A 242 1.51 -9.20 -16.99
C GLY A 242 2.25 -8.09 -16.24
N VAL A 243 2.78 -8.40 -15.05
CA VAL A 243 3.46 -7.42 -14.18
C VAL A 243 4.80 -6.92 -14.77
N ALA A 244 5.37 -7.62 -15.76
CA ALA A 244 6.70 -7.34 -16.30
C ALA A 244 6.85 -5.92 -16.86
N ALA A 245 5.90 -5.43 -17.67
CA ALA A 245 5.95 -4.08 -18.22
C ALA A 245 5.89 -3.02 -17.09
N PHE A 246 5.07 -3.27 -16.06
CA PHE A 246 4.94 -2.38 -14.92
C PHE A 246 6.18 -2.40 -14.01
N LEU A 247 6.84 -3.56 -13.88
CA LEU A 247 8.10 -3.69 -13.18
C LEU A 247 9.20 -2.88 -13.87
N ALA A 248 9.28 -2.92 -15.20
CA ALA A 248 10.27 -2.14 -15.95
C ALA A 248 10.13 -0.62 -15.70
N ILE A 249 8.90 -0.10 -15.69
CA ILE A 249 8.65 1.31 -15.38
C ILE A 249 8.94 1.63 -13.90
N ALA A 250 8.62 0.71 -12.98
CA ALA A 250 8.97 0.89 -11.58
C ALA A 250 10.50 0.94 -11.36
N LEU A 251 11.27 0.13 -12.09
CA LEU A 251 12.74 0.19 -12.05
C LEU A 251 13.27 1.52 -12.61
N LEU A 252 12.64 2.07 -13.66
CA LEU A 252 12.94 3.41 -14.15
C LEU A 252 12.66 4.46 -13.06
N GLY A 253 11.53 4.38 -12.36
CA GLY A 253 11.18 5.30 -11.28
C GLY A 253 12.03 5.14 -10.01
N VAL A 254 12.52 3.93 -9.73
CA VAL A 254 13.53 3.69 -8.70
C VAL A 254 14.83 4.41 -9.05
N PHE A 255 15.27 4.32 -10.30
CA PHE A 255 16.48 4.98 -10.78
C PHE A 255 16.34 6.50 -10.83
N ASP A 256 15.22 6.99 -11.38
CA ASP A 256 14.89 8.40 -11.52
C ASP A 256 13.37 8.64 -11.34
N ALA A 257 12.99 9.10 -10.16
CA ALA A 257 11.58 9.27 -9.77
C ALA A 257 10.82 10.26 -10.66
N PHE A 258 11.48 11.28 -11.22
CA PHE A 258 10.84 12.22 -12.14
C PHE A 258 10.44 11.53 -13.46
N SER A 259 11.29 10.65 -13.98
CA SER A 259 10.96 9.86 -15.17
C SER A 259 9.84 8.86 -14.90
N GLY A 260 9.79 8.25 -13.71
CA GLY A 260 8.65 7.44 -13.28
C GLY A 260 7.33 8.24 -13.20
N LEU A 261 7.39 9.50 -12.75
CA LEU A 261 6.23 10.39 -12.69
C LEU A 261 5.74 10.76 -14.10
N ILE A 262 6.65 11.12 -15.00
CA ILE A 262 6.32 11.41 -16.40
C ILE A 262 5.76 10.16 -17.10
N ALA A 263 6.34 8.98 -16.85
CA ALA A 263 5.79 7.72 -17.35
C ALA A 263 4.36 7.47 -16.84
N SER A 264 4.09 7.76 -15.56
CA SER A 264 2.74 7.65 -14.98
C SER A 264 1.74 8.56 -15.69
N ILE A 265 2.06 9.84 -15.86
CA ILE A 265 1.19 10.82 -16.53
C ILE A 265 0.97 10.46 -18.00
N ALA A 266 2.03 10.05 -18.70
CA ALA A 266 1.95 9.63 -20.10
C ALA A 266 1.08 8.37 -20.26
N PHE A 267 1.28 7.37 -19.39
CA PHE A 267 0.46 6.16 -19.37
C PHE A 267 -0.99 6.51 -19.11
N TRP A 268 -1.26 7.39 -18.14
CA TRP A 268 -2.63 7.80 -17.84
C TRP A 268 -3.30 8.43 -19.05
N THR A 269 -2.62 9.39 -19.66
CA THR A 269 -3.09 10.09 -20.85
C THR A 269 -3.42 9.11 -21.98
N ILE A 270 -2.52 8.16 -22.28
CA ILE A 270 -2.74 7.16 -23.34
C ILE A 270 -3.94 6.28 -23.02
N GLN A 271 -4.05 5.75 -21.80
CA GLN A 271 -5.16 4.88 -21.41
C GLN A 271 -6.51 5.61 -21.47
N PHE A 272 -6.55 6.90 -21.12
CA PHE A 272 -7.75 7.74 -21.29
C PHE A 272 -8.13 7.89 -22.77
N PHE A 273 -7.17 8.18 -23.64
CA PHE A 273 -7.44 8.35 -25.08
C PHE A 273 -7.84 7.05 -25.78
N VAL A 274 -7.28 5.91 -25.37
CA VAL A 274 -7.64 4.60 -25.91
C VAL A 274 -9.02 4.12 -25.42
N GLY A 275 -9.52 4.69 -24.31
CA GLY A 275 -10.84 4.35 -23.77
C GLY A 275 -10.84 3.14 -22.82
N ASN A 276 -9.66 2.70 -22.36
CA ASN A 276 -9.56 1.63 -21.36
C ASN A 276 -10.02 2.06 -19.95
N VAL A 277 -10.20 3.37 -19.75
CA VAL A 277 -10.64 3.96 -18.49
C VAL A 277 -12.11 4.32 -18.63
N SER A 278 -12.99 3.41 -18.21
CA SER A 278 -14.44 3.56 -18.37
C SER A 278 -15.18 3.67 -17.05
N SER A 279 -14.51 3.36 -15.95
CA SER A 279 -15.09 3.37 -14.62
C SER A 279 -14.21 4.10 -13.60
N PHE A 280 -14.83 4.53 -12.50
CA PHE A 280 -14.11 5.07 -11.35
C PHE A 280 -13.08 4.09 -10.79
N ARG A 281 -13.36 2.79 -10.88
CA ARG A 281 -12.46 1.72 -10.46
C ARG A 281 -11.19 1.71 -11.31
N ASP A 282 -11.30 1.83 -12.63
CA ASP A 282 -10.15 1.88 -13.54
C ASP A 282 -9.26 3.09 -13.25
N PHE A 283 -9.87 4.25 -13.00
CA PHE A 283 -9.15 5.46 -12.59
C PHE A 283 -8.33 5.23 -11.31
N ILE A 284 -8.93 4.60 -10.31
CA ILE A 284 -8.25 4.26 -9.05
C ILE A 284 -7.11 3.26 -9.27
N VAL A 285 -7.28 2.29 -10.18
CA VAL A 285 -6.19 1.37 -10.51
C VAL A 285 -5.01 2.11 -11.13
N MET A 286 -5.27 3.03 -12.07
CA MET A 286 -4.21 3.83 -12.69
C MET A 286 -3.48 4.69 -11.68
N PHE A 287 -4.21 5.31 -10.73
CA PHE A 287 -3.62 6.07 -9.65
C PHE A 287 -2.68 5.18 -8.80
N ALA A 288 -3.16 4.02 -8.35
CA ALA A 288 -2.37 3.07 -7.58
C ALA A 288 -1.13 2.59 -8.35
N LEU A 289 -1.25 2.40 -9.67
CA LEU A 289 -0.12 2.03 -10.53
C LEU A 289 0.93 3.14 -10.61
N GLY A 290 0.53 4.40 -10.73
CA GLY A 290 1.47 5.54 -10.69
C GLY A 290 2.21 5.62 -9.35
N VAL A 291 1.52 5.36 -8.22
CA VAL A 291 2.17 5.25 -6.91
C VAL A 291 3.22 4.13 -6.90
N CYS A 292 2.91 2.95 -7.47
CA CYS A 292 3.87 1.85 -7.56
C CYS A 292 5.12 2.18 -8.38
N TRP A 293 5.01 3.07 -9.37
CA TRP A 293 6.14 3.46 -10.22
C TRP A 293 7.02 4.53 -9.59
N VAL A 294 6.45 5.44 -8.80
CA VAL A 294 7.17 6.61 -8.29
C VAL A 294 7.59 6.44 -6.83
N ALA A 295 6.70 5.90 -5.98
CA ALA A 295 6.91 5.89 -4.54
C ALA A 295 8.14 5.09 -4.08
N PRO A 296 8.50 3.91 -4.66
CA PRO A 296 9.71 3.20 -4.25
C PRO A 296 10.99 4.06 -4.32
N GLY A 297 11.16 4.85 -5.38
CA GLY A 297 12.30 5.77 -5.54
C GLY A 297 12.29 6.91 -4.53
N LEU A 298 11.14 7.56 -4.33
CA LEU A 298 10.99 8.66 -3.39
C LEU A 298 11.25 8.22 -1.93
N PHE A 299 10.65 7.09 -1.51
CA PHE A 299 10.82 6.57 -0.16
C PHE A 299 12.24 6.04 0.08
N THR A 300 12.92 5.53 -0.95
CA THR A 300 14.35 5.19 -0.86
C THR A 300 15.17 6.39 -0.38
N SER A 301 14.97 7.56 -1.00
CA SER A 301 15.73 8.77 -0.62
C SER A 301 15.39 9.24 0.79
N ILE A 302 14.10 9.19 1.15
CA ILE A 302 13.61 9.47 2.52
C ILE A 302 14.35 8.63 3.57
N TYR A 303 14.43 7.32 3.39
CA TYR A 303 14.99 6.42 4.39
C TYR A 303 16.51 6.52 4.48
N ARG A 304 17.20 6.76 3.37
CA ARG A 304 18.64 7.03 3.38
C ARG A 304 18.97 8.32 4.16
N GLU A 305 18.20 9.37 3.92
CA GLU A 305 18.37 10.66 4.61
C GLU A 305 18.00 10.57 6.10
N ALA A 306 16.98 9.79 6.44
CA ALA A 306 16.57 9.60 7.82
C ALA A 306 17.57 8.75 8.61
N ALA A 307 18.06 7.63 8.05
CA ALA A 307 19.05 6.77 8.71
C ALA A 307 20.34 7.53 9.04
N ALA A 308 20.79 8.42 8.16
CA ALA A 308 21.93 9.30 8.39
C ALA A 308 21.76 10.25 9.59
N ARG A 309 20.51 10.58 9.94
CA ARG A 309 20.15 11.41 11.11
C ARG A 309 19.87 10.56 12.34
N ASP A 310 19.41 9.33 12.15
CA ASP A 310 18.98 8.45 13.23
C ASP A 310 20.10 7.68 13.90
N LEU A 311 21.17 7.39 13.17
CA LEU A 311 22.22 6.48 13.61
C LEU A 311 23.61 7.07 13.36
N ILE A 312 24.58 6.58 14.12
CA ILE A 312 25.99 6.92 13.95
C ILE A 312 26.59 6.19 12.73
N LYS A 313 27.61 6.80 12.09
CA LYS A 313 28.39 6.10 11.05
C LYS A 313 29.27 5.02 11.70
N PRO A 314 29.46 3.83 11.07
CA PRO A 314 28.98 3.42 9.74
C PRO A 314 27.60 2.76 9.74
N VAL A 315 26.96 2.58 10.91
CA VAL A 315 25.68 1.85 11.05
C VAL A 315 24.58 2.51 10.21
N SER A 316 24.50 3.84 10.20
CA SER A 316 23.53 4.59 9.39
C SER A 316 23.58 4.30 7.90
N TYR A 317 24.77 4.01 7.35
CA TYR A 317 24.92 3.65 5.93
C TYR A 317 24.24 2.31 5.63
N PHE A 318 24.56 1.27 6.42
CA PHE A 318 24.01 -0.06 6.19
C PHE A 318 22.53 -0.14 6.53
N SER A 319 22.09 0.49 7.62
CA SER A 319 20.66 0.55 7.96
C SER A 319 19.88 1.30 6.88
N GLY A 320 20.35 2.48 6.43
CA GLY A 320 19.68 3.23 5.35
C GLY A 320 19.55 2.44 4.05
N LEU A 321 20.53 1.60 3.71
CA LEU A 321 20.47 0.71 2.54
C LEU A 321 19.41 -0.40 2.71
N ILE A 322 19.43 -1.08 3.86
CA ILE A 322 18.52 -2.19 4.17
C ILE A 322 17.08 -1.69 4.30
N GLU A 323 16.86 -0.61 5.06
CA GLU A 323 15.55 0.00 5.27
C GLU A 323 14.95 0.49 3.96
N ALA A 324 15.70 1.24 3.17
CA ALA A 324 15.22 1.76 1.89
C ALA A 324 14.84 0.64 0.91
N SER A 325 15.67 -0.39 0.79
CA SER A 325 15.42 -1.51 -0.13
C SER A 325 14.23 -2.36 0.30
N LEU A 326 14.09 -2.65 1.59
CA LEU A 326 12.95 -3.36 2.16
C LEU A 326 11.65 -2.56 1.91
N VAL A 327 11.65 -1.29 2.28
CA VAL A 327 10.48 -0.42 2.15
C VAL A 327 10.08 -0.25 0.69
N GLY A 328 11.02 0.07 -0.20
CA GLY A 328 10.73 0.26 -1.61
C GLY A 328 10.20 -1.01 -2.30
N GLY A 329 10.77 -2.17 -1.98
CA GLY A 329 10.28 -3.47 -2.46
C GLY A 329 8.86 -3.79 -1.97
N LEU A 330 8.58 -3.52 -0.68
CA LEU A 330 7.25 -3.72 -0.09
C LEU A 330 6.21 -2.75 -0.66
N ILE A 331 6.57 -1.48 -0.88
CA ILE A 331 5.68 -0.49 -1.53
C ILE A 331 5.25 -1.00 -2.89
N PHE A 332 6.19 -1.48 -3.71
CA PHE A 332 5.87 -2.01 -5.03
C PHE A 332 4.94 -3.23 -4.93
N TYR A 333 5.31 -4.24 -4.14
CA TYR A 333 4.54 -5.49 -4.06
C TYR A 333 3.14 -5.30 -3.49
N LEU A 334 3.01 -4.62 -2.35
CA LEU A 334 1.71 -4.38 -1.72
C LEU A 334 0.88 -3.37 -2.52
N GLY A 335 1.51 -2.47 -3.27
CA GLY A 335 0.85 -1.63 -4.27
C GLY A 335 0.27 -2.45 -5.42
N GLN A 336 1.01 -3.44 -5.95
CA GLN A 336 0.48 -4.37 -6.95
C GLN A 336 -0.65 -5.24 -6.39
N LEU A 337 -0.56 -5.67 -5.12
CA LEU A 337 -1.62 -6.40 -4.44
C LEU A 337 -2.88 -5.54 -4.25
N ALA A 338 -2.71 -4.26 -3.90
CA ALA A 338 -3.80 -3.29 -3.85
C ALA A 338 -4.45 -3.10 -5.23
N ILE A 339 -3.65 -3.00 -6.30
CA ILE A 339 -4.16 -2.97 -7.68
C ILE A 339 -5.03 -4.20 -7.97
N ASN A 340 -4.54 -5.41 -7.66
CA ASN A 340 -5.31 -6.64 -7.84
C ASN A 340 -6.65 -6.59 -7.11
N SER A 341 -6.71 -5.99 -5.91
CA SER A 341 -7.95 -5.87 -5.13
C SER A 341 -9.04 -5.03 -5.78
N PHE A 342 -8.66 -4.15 -6.71
CA PHE A 342 -9.58 -3.29 -7.44
C PHE A 342 -9.98 -3.88 -8.79
N LEU A 343 -9.21 -4.83 -9.33
CA LEU A 343 -9.48 -5.42 -10.64
C LEU A 343 -10.62 -6.44 -10.56
N VAL A 344 -11.56 -6.36 -11.51
CA VAL A 344 -12.64 -7.35 -11.66
C VAL A 344 -12.28 -8.26 -12.83
N ASN A 345 -11.73 -9.43 -12.55
CA ASN A 345 -11.46 -10.44 -13.57
C ASN A 345 -12.54 -11.53 -13.58
N ILE A 346 -12.97 -11.96 -14.76
CA ILE A 346 -13.94 -13.05 -14.95
C ILE A 346 -13.19 -14.36 -15.32
N SER A 347 -11.86 -14.34 -15.46
CA SER A 347 -11.09 -15.52 -15.92
C SER A 347 -9.82 -15.88 -15.11
N SER A 348 -9.08 -14.93 -14.52
CA SER A 348 -8.01 -15.23 -13.53
C SER A 348 -7.45 -13.97 -12.88
N ALA A 349 -7.04 -14.03 -11.61
CA ALA A 349 -6.31 -12.94 -10.96
C ALA A 349 -4.86 -12.87 -11.48
N ARG A 350 -4.35 -11.66 -11.73
CA ARG A 350 -2.95 -11.44 -12.11
C ARG A 350 -2.02 -11.94 -11.01
N SER A 351 -1.14 -12.90 -11.32
CA SER A 351 -0.18 -13.42 -10.35
C SER A 351 0.93 -12.40 -10.06
N ILE A 352 1.19 -12.15 -8.78
CA ILE A 352 2.29 -11.30 -8.32
C ILE A 352 3.30 -12.22 -7.66
N ASN A 353 4.51 -12.29 -8.21
CA ASN A 353 5.56 -13.14 -7.68
C ASN A 353 6.38 -12.37 -6.64
N TYR A 354 6.73 -13.02 -5.51
CA TYR A 354 7.67 -12.50 -4.52
C TYR A 354 9.04 -12.12 -5.12
N LEU A 355 9.44 -12.70 -6.25
CA LEU A 355 10.63 -12.29 -7.00
C LEU A 355 10.61 -10.81 -7.39
N THR A 356 9.43 -10.22 -7.60
CA THR A 356 9.31 -8.79 -7.93
C THR A 356 9.77 -7.89 -6.78
N ILE A 357 9.54 -8.30 -5.51
CA ILE A 357 10.07 -7.60 -4.33
C ILE A 357 11.59 -7.59 -4.40
N VAL A 358 12.19 -8.76 -4.65
CA VAL A 358 13.63 -8.97 -4.67
C VAL A 358 14.27 -8.14 -5.78
N ILE A 359 13.68 -8.11 -6.97
CA ILE A 359 14.20 -7.32 -8.10
C ILE A 359 14.19 -5.81 -7.77
N VAL A 360 13.11 -5.28 -7.21
CA VAL A 360 13.03 -3.86 -6.82
C VAL A 360 14.01 -3.53 -5.69
N ALA A 361 14.10 -4.39 -4.68
CA ALA A 361 15.03 -4.21 -3.56
C ALA A 361 16.50 -4.21 -4.04
N ILE A 362 16.88 -5.14 -4.92
CA ILE A 362 18.22 -5.20 -5.52
C ILE A 362 18.49 -3.93 -6.33
N ALA A 363 17.53 -3.46 -7.13
CA ALA A 363 17.70 -2.24 -7.90
C ALA A 363 17.94 -1.01 -7.02
N ILE A 364 17.23 -0.91 -5.88
CA ILE A 364 17.45 0.14 -4.88
C ILE A 364 18.86 0.05 -4.28
N ILE A 365 19.31 -1.16 -3.93
CA ILE A 365 20.66 -1.38 -3.39
C ILE A 365 21.73 -0.97 -4.39
N ILE A 366 21.62 -1.45 -5.63
CA ILE A 366 22.55 -1.11 -6.73
C ILE A 366 22.59 0.41 -6.90
N ARG A 367 21.42 1.05 -7.01
CA ARG A 367 21.33 2.50 -7.16
C ARG A 367 22.05 3.24 -6.04
N ALA A 368 21.80 2.87 -4.79
CA ALA A 368 22.41 3.53 -3.64
C ALA A 368 23.94 3.39 -3.65
N ILE A 369 24.46 2.20 -3.95
CA ILE A 369 25.91 1.97 -4.07
C ILE A 369 26.52 2.84 -5.17
N VAL A 370 25.89 2.92 -6.36
CA VAL A 370 26.39 3.76 -7.46
C VAL A 370 26.34 5.25 -7.09
N GLU A 371 25.30 5.69 -6.37
CA GLU A 371 25.21 7.07 -5.87
C GLU A 371 26.35 7.40 -4.91
N ASP A 372 26.73 6.48 -4.03
CA ASP A 372 27.82 6.71 -3.08
C ASP A 372 29.20 6.68 -3.76
N LEU A 373 29.38 5.81 -4.75
CA LEU A 373 30.60 5.76 -5.55
C LEU A 373 30.78 7.04 -6.39
N SER A 374 29.71 7.51 -7.05
CA SER A 374 29.73 8.78 -7.79
C SER A 374 29.89 9.98 -6.86
N GLY A 375 29.34 9.93 -5.65
CA GLY A 375 29.50 10.94 -4.59
C GLY A 375 30.97 11.15 -4.18
N LYS A 376 31.74 10.07 -4.01
CA LYS A 376 33.16 10.15 -3.60
C LYS A 376 34.04 10.86 -4.65
N GLN A 377 33.70 10.76 -5.93
CA GLN A 377 34.41 11.44 -7.03
C GLN A 377 34.22 12.97 -7.01
N LEU A 378 33.16 13.46 -6.37
CA LEU A 378 32.91 14.90 -6.19
C LEU A 378 33.82 15.47 -5.10
N THR A 379 33.96 14.77 -3.98
CA THR A 379 34.82 15.19 -2.87
C THR A 379 36.32 15.12 -3.16
N SER A 380 36.74 14.40 -4.21
CA SER A 380 38.16 14.30 -4.61
C SER A 380 38.66 15.48 -5.46
N GLY A 381 37.89 16.56 -5.62
CA GLY A 381 38.31 17.78 -6.32
C GLY A 381 38.43 17.64 -7.86
N THR A 382 38.01 16.51 -8.41
CA THR A 382 38.06 16.17 -9.84
C THR A 382 36.76 16.50 -10.60
N SER A 383 35.77 17.11 -9.93
CA SER A 383 34.46 17.36 -10.52
C SER A 383 34.47 18.51 -11.52
N ARG A 384 33.92 18.28 -12.72
CA ARG A 384 33.78 19.28 -13.79
C ARG A 384 32.52 20.15 -13.66
N PHE A 385 31.68 19.94 -12.64
CA PHE A 385 30.37 20.57 -12.49
C PHE A 385 30.39 21.63 -11.38
N GLU A 386 29.61 22.69 -11.57
CA GLU A 386 29.32 23.69 -10.54
C GLU A 386 28.46 23.05 -9.45
N HIS A 387 28.73 23.39 -8.19
CA HIS A 387 28.05 22.80 -7.03
C HIS A 387 27.14 23.84 -6.39
N GLU A 388 25.89 23.45 -6.17
CA GLU A 388 24.95 24.26 -5.40
C GLU A 388 24.34 23.39 -4.29
N THR A 389 24.32 23.92 -3.07
CA THR A 389 23.69 23.24 -1.94
C THR A 389 22.19 23.47 -2.00
N GLU A 390 21.46 22.43 -2.40
CA GLU A 390 20.00 22.43 -2.39
C GLU A 390 19.50 22.17 -0.97
N SER A 391 18.55 22.98 -0.51
CA SER A 391 18.01 22.88 0.84
C SER A 391 16.51 23.10 0.89
N ILE A 392 15.86 22.42 1.81
CA ILE A 392 14.46 22.67 2.14
C ILE A 392 14.30 22.66 3.66
N THR A 393 13.59 23.69 4.14
CA THR A 393 13.03 23.67 5.49
C THR A 393 11.58 23.24 5.39
N ILE A 394 11.30 22.03 5.89
CA ILE A 394 9.96 21.48 5.98
C ILE A 394 9.24 22.20 7.13
N ALA A 395 8.64 23.35 6.82
CA ALA A 395 7.75 24.03 7.74
C ALA A 395 6.47 23.22 7.98
N ARG A 396 6.02 22.48 6.95
CA ARG A 396 4.88 21.57 6.95
C ARG A 396 5.17 20.40 5.99
N VAL A 397 5.00 19.17 6.45
CA VAL A 397 5.31 17.95 5.67
C VAL A 397 4.30 17.72 4.53
N SER A 398 3.05 18.14 4.73
CA SER A 398 1.94 18.02 3.78
C SER A 398 1.24 19.37 3.63
N SER A 399 0.53 19.59 2.51
CA SER A 399 -0.34 20.76 2.32
C SER A 399 -1.80 20.41 2.60
N PRO A 400 -2.67 21.37 2.95
CA PRO A 400 -4.10 21.10 3.16
C PRO A 400 -4.75 20.42 1.95
N GLU A 401 -4.35 20.81 0.74
CA GLU A 401 -4.83 20.22 -0.51
C GLU A 401 -4.41 18.74 -0.62
N THR A 402 -3.19 18.39 -0.21
CA THR A 402 -2.74 16.98 -0.14
C THR A 402 -3.56 16.18 0.86
N ALA A 403 -3.89 16.73 2.03
CA ALA A 403 -4.72 16.04 3.02
C ALA A 403 -6.15 15.79 2.51
N VAL A 404 -6.74 16.76 1.81
CA VAL A 404 -8.04 16.61 1.15
C VAL A 404 -7.98 15.54 0.05
N ALA A 405 -6.95 15.59 -0.80
CA ALA A 405 -6.75 14.59 -1.86
C ALA A 405 -6.60 13.17 -1.27
N LEU A 406 -5.82 13.00 -0.20
CA LEU A 406 -5.68 11.72 0.49
C LEU A 406 -6.99 11.26 1.12
N THR A 407 -7.81 12.17 1.65
CA THR A 407 -9.16 11.85 2.15
C THR A 407 -10.02 11.25 1.03
N LEU A 408 -10.01 11.86 -0.16
CA LEU A 408 -10.73 11.35 -1.32
C LEU A 408 -10.18 9.99 -1.77
N ILE A 409 -8.86 9.80 -1.77
CA ILE A 409 -8.22 8.52 -2.13
C ILE A 409 -8.61 7.41 -1.15
N PHE A 410 -8.53 7.65 0.17
CA PHE A 410 -8.92 6.66 1.18
C PHE A 410 -10.41 6.34 1.12
N PHE A 411 -11.26 7.35 0.86
CA PHE A 411 -12.68 7.12 0.61
C PHE A 411 -12.87 6.22 -0.62
N SER A 412 -12.16 6.49 -1.71
CA SER A 412 -12.26 5.73 -2.95
C SER A 412 -11.87 4.26 -2.76
N PHE A 413 -10.73 3.99 -2.10
CA PHE A 413 -10.25 2.63 -1.84
C PHE A 413 -11.24 1.85 -0.98
N SER A 414 -11.65 2.43 0.15
CA SER A 414 -12.60 1.77 1.05
C SER A 414 -13.98 1.59 0.42
N TYR A 415 -14.42 2.51 -0.45
CA TYR A 415 -15.68 2.37 -1.18
C TYR A 415 -15.63 1.21 -2.17
N LEU A 416 -14.53 1.05 -2.91
CA LEU A 416 -14.33 -0.08 -3.80
C LEU A 416 -14.29 -1.43 -3.06
N TRP A 417 -13.78 -1.47 -1.83
CA TRP A 417 -13.73 -2.69 -1.02
C TRP A 417 -15.04 -3.02 -0.30
N THR A 418 -15.75 -2.01 0.19
CA THR A 418 -16.91 -2.22 1.09
C THR A 418 -18.26 -2.01 0.42
N ALA A 419 -18.30 -1.33 -0.73
CA ALA A 419 -19.52 -0.85 -1.39
C ALA A 419 -20.46 -0.10 -0.44
N SER A 420 -19.93 0.55 0.60
CA SER A 420 -20.71 1.19 1.67
C SER A 420 -20.22 2.60 1.93
N PHE A 421 -21.01 3.60 1.51
CA PHE A 421 -20.67 5.01 1.67
C PHE A 421 -20.31 5.38 3.12
N GLY A 422 -21.16 5.01 4.09
CA GLY A 422 -20.94 5.37 5.50
C GLY A 422 -19.65 4.77 6.07
N LYS A 423 -19.36 3.49 5.77
CA LYS A 423 -18.11 2.84 6.22
C LYS A 423 -16.90 3.48 5.56
N SER A 424 -17.00 3.86 4.29
CA SER A 424 -15.93 4.54 3.56
C SER A 424 -15.62 5.94 4.09
N VAL A 425 -16.64 6.72 4.48
CA VAL A 425 -16.43 8.03 5.10
C VAL A 425 -15.68 7.89 6.42
N ILE A 426 -16.11 6.95 7.28
CA ILE A 426 -15.44 6.72 8.57
C ILE A 426 -13.98 6.29 8.34
N PHE A 427 -13.76 5.34 7.44
CA PHE A 427 -12.41 4.90 7.07
C PHE A 427 -11.55 6.06 6.58
N ALA A 428 -12.06 6.85 5.64
CA ALA A 428 -11.34 7.97 5.05
C ALA A 428 -10.95 9.02 6.10
N LEU A 429 -11.87 9.36 7.00
CA LEU A 429 -11.61 10.32 8.07
C LEU A 429 -10.53 9.81 9.04
N ILE A 430 -10.58 8.55 9.45
CA ILE A 430 -9.57 7.96 10.35
C ILE A 430 -8.19 7.94 9.68
N PHE A 431 -8.10 7.48 8.43
CA PHE A 431 -6.83 7.38 7.71
C PHE A 431 -6.27 8.72 7.23
N ALA A 432 -7.14 9.72 6.98
CA ALA A 432 -6.71 11.06 6.61
C ALA A 432 -6.39 11.95 7.83
N ALA A 433 -6.97 11.67 9.01
CA ALA A 433 -6.75 12.45 10.23
C ALA A 433 -5.26 12.69 10.56
N PRO A 434 -4.34 11.71 10.45
CA PRO A 434 -2.90 11.93 10.58
C PRO A 434 -2.35 13.10 9.77
N TYR A 435 -2.84 13.28 8.53
CA TYR A 435 -2.39 14.34 7.63
C TYR A 435 -2.97 15.70 8.03
N TYR A 436 -4.19 15.74 8.55
CA TYR A 436 -4.77 16.98 9.11
C TYR A 436 -4.09 17.40 10.42
N LEU A 437 -3.70 16.44 11.25
CA LEU A 437 -2.97 16.73 12.50
C LEU A 437 -1.65 17.44 12.25
N LEU A 438 -1.03 17.29 11.08
CA LEU A 438 0.18 18.02 10.69
C LEU A 438 -0.01 19.55 10.68
N PHE A 439 -1.25 20.04 10.54
CA PHE A 439 -1.57 21.47 10.55
C PHE A 439 -1.86 22.02 11.95
N ILE A 440 -2.13 21.14 12.90
CA ILE A 440 -2.56 21.53 14.24
C ILE A 440 -1.33 21.62 15.13
N ALA A 441 -1.09 22.79 15.72
CA ALA A 441 -0.20 22.94 16.85
C ALA A 441 -1.02 22.69 18.12
N ILE A 442 -0.63 21.71 18.93
CA ILE A 442 -1.30 21.42 20.20
C ILE A 442 -0.70 22.36 21.26
N PRO A 443 -1.42 23.40 21.72
CA PRO A 443 -0.93 24.23 22.80
C PRO A 443 -0.94 23.42 24.10
N GLU A 444 0.12 23.53 24.90
CA GLU A 444 0.11 23.15 26.33
C GLU A 444 -0.19 21.68 26.66
N ALA A 445 0.26 20.72 25.85
CA ALA A 445 0.53 19.41 26.43
C ALA A 445 1.78 19.58 27.33
N GLY A 446 1.59 19.70 28.65
CA GLY A 446 2.62 19.90 29.69
C GLY A 446 3.68 18.78 29.82
N LEU A 447 4.06 18.16 28.70
CA LEU A 447 4.85 16.96 28.60
C LEU A 447 6.28 17.33 28.18
N ARG A 448 6.98 18.11 29.01
CA ARG A 448 8.40 18.44 28.77
C ARG A 448 9.28 17.21 28.59
N PHE A 449 8.86 16.04 29.11
CA PHE A 449 9.55 14.78 28.89
C PHE A 449 9.52 14.31 27.42
N MET A 450 8.47 14.65 26.66
CA MET A 450 8.31 14.23 25.26
C MET A 450 9.41 14.82 24.36
N ALA A 451 9.93 16.00 24.71
CA ALA A 451 11.04 16.63 23.98
C ALA A 451 12.39 15.89 24.17
N LYS A 452 12.49 14.99 25.17
CA LYS A 452 13.72 14.23 25.46
C LYS A 452 13.70 12.82 24.86
N LEU A 453 12.58 12.37 24.28
CA LEU A 453 12.48 11.03 23.73
C LEU A 453 13.27 10.94 22.41
N PRO A 454 14.23 10.01 22.28
CA PRO A 454 14.95 9.83 21.04
C PRO A 454 13.98 9.38 19.94
N ARG A 455 13.91 10.15 18.86
CA ARG A 455 13.09 9.86 17.68
C ARG A 455 13.88 9.03 16.67
N ASN A 456 13.24 7.99 16.14
CA ASN A 456 13.75 7.17 15.03
C ASN A 456 12.59 6.84 14.10
N ILE A 457 12.66 7.30 12.85
CA ILE A 457 11.52 7.25 11.94
C ILE A 457 11.09 5.82 11.60
N PHE A 458 12.07 4.93 11.41
CA PHE A 458 11.83 3.57 10.98
C PHE A 458 11.28 2.72 12.12
N LEU A 459 11.87 2.84 13.31
CA LEU A 459 11.42 2.13 14.51
C LEU A 459 10.00 2.54 14.89
N GLU A 460 9.69 3.84 14.85
CA GLU A 460 8.35 4.33 15.14
C GLU A 460 7.30 3.82 14.15
N ALA A 461 7.64 3.79 12.85
CA ALA A 461 6.78 3.21 11.83
C ALA A 461 6.58 1.70 12.05
N LEU A 462 7.63 0.95 12.45
CA LEU A 462 7.52 -0.46 12.80
C LEU A 462 6.63 -0.70 14.03
N ILE A 463 6.68 0.17 15.05
CA ILE A 463 5.80 0.08 16.22
C ILE A 463 4.34 0.27 15.79
N ALA A 464 4.06 1.26 14.95
CA ALA A 464 2.71 1.47 14.41
C ALA A 464 2.21 0.25 13.62
N VAL A 465 3.08 -0.36 12.81
CA VAL A 465 2.81 -1.62 12.10
C VAL A 465 2.52 -2.78 13.07
N GLY A 466 3.35 -2.96 14.10
CA GLY A 466 3.17 -4.03 15.09
C GLY A 466 1.84 -3.91 15.86
N LEU A 467 1.43 -2.68 16.18
CA LEU A 467 0.13 -2.40 16.79
C LEU A 467 -1.02 -2.72 15.82
N THR A 468 -0.94 -2.28 14.55
CA THR A 468 -1.95 -2.60 13.53
C THR A 468 -2.06 -4.10 13.30
N TRP A 469 -0.93 -4.82 13.29
CA TRP A 469 -0.94 -6.28 13.17
C TRP A 469 -1.58 -6.95 14.39
N THR A 470 -1.34 -6.43 15.59
CA THR A 470 -1.98 -6.92 16.82
C THR A 470 -3.49 -6.73 16.77
N VAL A 471 -3.97 -5.57 16.26
CA VAL A 471 -5.40 -5.33 16.00
C VAL A 471 -5.97 -6.37 15.03
N TYR A 472 -5.26 -6.66 13.93
CA TYR A 472 -5.65 -7.71 13.01
C TYR A 472 -5.75 -9.09 13.69
N GLN A 473 -4.76 -9.47 14.49
CA GLN A 473 -4.75 -10.75 15.21
C GLN A 473 -5.92 -10.88 16.20
N GLN A 474 -6.30 -9.80 16.87
CA GLN A 474 -7.48 -9.83 17.74
C GLN A 474 -8.77 -10.04 16.93
N ILE A 475 -8.92 -9.32 15.81
CA ILE A 475 -10.11 -9.41 14.94
C ILE A 475 -10.20 -10.77 14.23
N SER A 476 -9.08 -11.35 13.83
CA SER A 476 -9.05 -12.65 13.12
C SER A 476 -9.63 -13.79 13.98
N THR A 477 -9.50 -13.70 15.31
CA THR A 477 -10.03 -14.68 16.26
C THR A 477 -11.52 -14.52 16.57
N LEU A 478 -12.15 -13.42 16.14
CA LEU A 478 -13.57 -13.18 16.41
C LEU A 478 -14.46 -14.19 15.64
N PRO A 479 -15.63 -14.56 16.21
CA PRO A 479 -16.64 -15.40 15.55
C PRO A 479 -17.42 -14.62 14.49
N LEU A 480 -16.70 -14.03 13.54
CA LEU A 480 -17.22 -13.25 12.44
C LEU A 480 -16.82 -13.91 11.13
N LEU A 481 -17.63 -13.73 10.09
CA LEU A 481 -17.26 -14.13 8.74
C LEU A 481 -16.13 -13.24 8.20
N SER A 482 -15.35 -13.76 7.27
CA SER A 482 -14.22 -13.11 6.60
C SER A 482 -14.53 -11.68 6.15
N THR A 483 -15.65 -11.46 5.46
CA THR A 483 -16.09 -10.13 5.03
C THR A 483 -16.37 -9.19 6.21
N GLN A 484 -16.98 -9.70 7.29
CA GLN A 484 -17.26 -8.91 8.49
C GLN A 484 -15.96 -8.56 9.23
N LYS A 485 -15.04 -9.52 9.37
CA LYS A 485 -13.69 -9.31 9.93
C LYS A 485 -12.96 -8.22 9.17
N SER A 486 -12.95 -8.29 7.84
CA SER A 486 -12.34 -7.28 6.97
C SER A 486 -12.94 -5.89 7.17
N GLN A 487 -14.27 -5.78 7.28
CA GLN A 487 -14.94 -4.49 7.51
C GLN A 487 -14.61 -3.89 8.88
N VAL A 488 -14.61 -4.70 9.95
CA VAL A 488 -14.22 -4.26 11.29
C VAL A 488 -12.75 -3.84 11.30
N PHE A 489 -11.87 -4.64 10.67
CA PHE A 489 -10.46 -4.34 10.58
C PHE A 489 -10.18 -3.04 9.83
N LEU A 490 -10.84 -2.78 8.70
CA LEU A 490 -10.67 -1.52 7.96
C LEU A 490 -10.89 -0.29 8.87
N ILE A 491 -11.91 -0.32 9.72
CA ILE A 491 -12.18 0.80 10.64
C ILE A 491 -11.10 0.90 11.72
N CYS A 492 -10.67 -0.22 12.30
CA CYS A 492 -9.72 -0.24 13.41
C CYS A 492 -8.26 -0.04 12.98
N ALA A 493 -7.90 -0.39 11.75
CA ALA A 493 -6.52 -0.43 11.27
C ALA A 493 -5.84 0.95 11.25
N GLY A 494 -6.61 2.03 11.08
CA GLY A 494 -6.07 3.40 11.07
C GLY A 494 -5.80 3.97 12.47
N ILE A 495 -6.31 3.34 13.54
CA ILE A 495 -6.17 3.85 14.91
C ILE A 495 -4.69 3.96 15.34
N PRO A 496 -3.84 2.93 15.14
CA PRO A 496 -2.42 3.05 15.50
C PRO A 496 -1.69 4.18 14.76
N GLY A 497 -1.99 4.38 13.47
CA GLY A 497 -1.44 5.49 12.68
C GLY A 497 -1.88 6.87 13.21
N LEU A 498 -3.16 6.98 13.61
CA LEU A 498 -3.69 8.19 14.24
C LEU A 498 -3.03 8.48 15.59
N LEU A 499 -2.87 7.46 16.45
CA LEU A 499 -2.19 7.60 17.73
C LEU A 499 -0.73 8.01 17.56
N HIS A 500 -0.02 7.43 16.58
CA HIS A 500 1.35 7.82 16.26
C HIS A 500 1.44 9.26 15.74
N ALA A 501 0.49 9.70 14.91
CA ALA A 501 0.44 11.07 14.43
C ALA A 501 0.16 12.08 15.55
N LEU A 502 -0.73 11.74 16.49
CA LEU A 502 -0.96 12.52 17.72
C LEU A 502 0.30 12.61 18.57
N TYR A 503 0.96 11.47 18.83
CA TYR A 503 2.26 11.42 19.50
C TYR A 503 3.28 12.33 18.81
N SER A 504 3.36 12.27 17.48
CA SER A 504 4.29 13.10 16.71
C SER A 504 3.99 14.59 16.82
N ALA A 505 2.71 14.98 16.79
CA ALA A 505 2.29 16.37 17.00
C ALA A 505 2.62 16.88 18.42
N MET A 506 2.51 16.01 19.44
CA MET A 506 2.85 16.34 20.82
C MET A 506 4.36 16.55 21.02
N CYS A 507 5.20 15.69 20.43
CA CYS A 507 6.67 15.86 20.46
C CYS A 507 7.11 17.17 19.80
N ASP A 508 6.64 17.48 18.59
CA ASP A 508 6.97 18.73 17.89
C ASP A 508 6.59 19.97 18.73
N SER A 509 5.39 19.96 19.34
CA SER A 509 4.97 21.05 20.22
C SER A 509 5.88 21.21 21.44
N ALA A 510 6.32 20.10 22.05
CA ALA A 510 7.22 20.12 23.19
C ALA A 510 8.63 20.63 22.81
N GLU A 511 9.16 20.23 21.66
CA GLU A 511 10.46 20.66 21.13
C GLU A 511 10.50 22.18 20.87
N ARG A 512 9.43 22.75 20.30
CA ARG A 512 9.34 24.20 20.03
C ARG A 512 9.33 25.03 21.32
N LYS A 513 8.70 24.53 22.40
CA LYS A 513 8.63 25.25 23.69
C LYS A 513 9.94 25.24 24.46
N GLY A 514 10.71 24.16 24.41
CA GLY A 514 12.00 24.06 25.12
C GLY A 514 12.95 25.23 24.80
N ILE A 515 12.83 25.77 23.58
CA ILE A 515 13.60 26.92 23.06
C ILE A 515 13.20 28.25 23.70
N ILE A 516 11.93 28.43 24.09
CA ILE A 516 11.46 29.69 24.70
C ILE A 516 11.94 29.78 26.17
N THR A 517 12.25 28.64 26.78
CA THR A 517 12.65 28.54 28.20
C THR A 517 14.15 28.31 28.42
N SER A 518 14.94 28.16 27.35
CA SER A 518 16.41 28.06 27.37
C SER A 518 17.01 29.36 26.84
#